data_AF-A0A444KDK5-F1
#
_entry.id   AF-A0A444KDK5-F1
#
_cell.length_a   1.000
_cell.length_b   1.000
_cell.length_c   1.000
_cell.angle_alpha   90.00
_cell.angle_beta   90.00
_cell.angle_gamma   90.00
#
_symmetry.space_group_name_H-M   'P 1'
#
loop_
_entity.id
_entity.type
_entity.pdbx_description
1 polymer ?
#
loop_
_entity_poly.entity_id
_entity_poly.type
_entity_poly.pdbx_seq_one_letter_code
_entity_poly.pdbx_strand_id
1 'polypeptide(L)'
;MTLPHPNADQITLPIVLAVLGDPTRLAIVRFLASKEGVPMNCSKFLDLGSKTNLSYHLAKLREAGVTRTEAVGTNRMITLRRDDLDRRFPGLLDSVIAAAGDDKALPMVGAAEIEIGA
;
A
#
# COMPACT_ATOMS: atom_id res chain seq x y z
N MET A 1 -6.02 -9.58 16.93
CA MET A 1 -4.54 -9.49 17.07
C MET A 1 -4.05 -8.34 16.22
N THR A 2 -3.45 -7.33 16.83
CA THR A 2 -2.82 -6.21 16.13
C THR A 2 -1.48 -6.67 15.56
N LEU A 3 -1.20 -6.35 14.29
CA LEU A 3 0.14 -6.54 13.74
C LEU A 3 0.99 -5.32 14.15
N PRO A 4 2.17 -5.50 14.76
CA PRO A 4 3.00 -4.38 15.18
C PRO A 4 3.39 -3.54 13.95
N HIS A 5 3.47 -2.22 14.10
CA HIS A 5 3.97 -1.31 13.08
C HIS A 5 4.61 -0.12 13.80
N PRO A 6 5.56 0.61 13.18
CA PRO A 6 6.19 1.75 13.83
C PRO A 6 5.16 2.83 14.17
N ASN A 7 5.40 3.55 15.26
CA ASN A 7 4.74 4.81 15.55
C ASN A 7 5.10 5.86 14.49
N ALA A 8 4.32 6.94 14.41
CA ALA A 8 4.49 7.96 13.37
C ALA A 8 5.89 8.62 13.39
N ASP A 9 6.52 8.77 14.56
CA ASP A 9 7.87 9.30 14.80
C ASP A 9 9.00 8.30 14.43
N GLN A 10 8.70 7.01 14.44
CA GLN A 10 9.65 5.94 14.08
C GLN A 10 9.76 5.70 12.57
N ILE A 11 8.87 6.27 11.76
CA ILE A 11 8.96 6.21 10.30
C ILE A 11 10.22 6.96 9.85
N THR A 12 11.02 6.39 8.94
CA THR A 12 12.22 7.06 8.43
C THR A 12 12.19 7.14 6.91
N LEU A 13 12.68 8.25 6.36
CA LEU A 13 12.70 8.46 4.91
C LEU A 13 13.47 7.36 4.16
N PRO A 14 14.67 6.91 4.61
CA PRO A 14 15.40 5.86 3.90
C PRO A 14 14.62 4.54 3.80
N ILE A 15 13.92 4.15 4.87
CA ILE A 15 13.12 2.92 4.89
C ILE A 15 11.91 3.07 3.96
N VAL A 16 11.23 4.22 4.00
CA VAL A 16 10.09 4.52 3.12
C VAL A 16 10.53 4.45 1.65
N LEU A 17 11.60 5.12 1.26
CA LEU A 17 12.10 5.09 -0.12
C LEU A 17 12.52 3.69 -0.56
N ALA A 18 13.20 2.94 0.32
CA ALA A 18 13.60 1.56 0.03
C ALA A 18 12.39 0.63 -0.22
N VAL A 19 11.28 0.82 0.51
CA VAL A 19 10.07 0.03 0.23
C VAL A 19 9.30 0.54 -0.99
N LEU A 20 9.28 1.84 -1.27
CA LEU A 20 8.58 2.40 -2.44
C LEU A 20 9.31 2.13 -3.77
N GLY A 21 10.61 1.81 -3.75
CA GLY A 21 11.38 1.46 -4.95
C GLY A 21 11.04 0.11 -5.59
N ASP A 22 10.04 -0.62 -5.09
CA ASP A 22 9.60 -1.91 -5.62
C ASP A 22 8.27 -1.74 -6.39
N PRO A 23 8.20 -2.19 -7.65
CA PRO A 23 7.02 -1.98 -8.50
C PRO A 23 5.71 -2.45 -7.89
N THR A 24 5.71 -3.61 -7.24
CA THR A 24 4.52 -4.19 -6.61
C THR A 24 4.07 -3.35 -5.41
N ARG A 25 5.01 -2.95 -4.55
CA ARG A 25 4.71 -2.09 -3.39
C ARG A 25 4.21 -0.72 -3.83
N LEU A 26 4.81 -0.15 -4.86
CA LEU A 26 4.40 1.14 -5.41
C LEU A 26 2.99 1.07 -6.03
N ALA A 27 2.67 -0.01 -6.75
CA ALA A 27 1.33 -0.25 -7.29
C ALA A 27 0.27 -0.36 -6.18
N ILE A 28 0.56 -1.07 -5.09
CA ILE A 28 -0.32 -1.16 -3.91
C ILE A 28 -0.56 0.22 -3.30
N VAL A 29 0.50 1.00 -3.09
CA VAL A 29 0.41 2.34 -2.48
C VAL A 29 -0.39 3.29 -3.35
N ARG A 30 -0.16 3.28 -4.67
CA ARG A 30 -0.93 4.08 -5.64
C ARG A 30 -2.41 3.73 -5.59
N PHE A 31 -2.75 2.44 -5.56
CA PHE A 31 -4.12 1.99 -5.43
C PHE A 31 -4.76 2.43 -4.12
N LEU A 32 -4.07 2.28 -2.99
CA LEU A 32 -4.60 2.72 -1.70
C LEU A 32 -4.80 4.25 -1.64
N ALA A 33 -3.91 5.01 -2.27
CA ALA A 33 -4.02 6.46 -2.35
C ALA A 33 -5.25 6.92 -3.16
N SER A 34 -5.60 6.22 -4.24
CA SER A 34 -6.79 6.53 -5.04
C SER A 34 -8.12 6.20 -4.35
N LYS A 35 -8.06 5.52 -3.19
CA LYS A 35 -9.23 5.17 -2.36
C LYS A 35 -9.32 6.00 -1.08
N GLU A 36 -8.52 7.06 -0.94
CA GLU A 36 -8.60 8.10 0.10
C GLU A 36 -9.00 7.58 1.50
N GLY A 37 -8.13 6.79 2.12
CA GLY A 37 -8.30 6.34 3.51
C GLY A 37 -9.31 5.20 3.70
N VAL A 38 -9.96 4.72 2.64
CA VAL A 38 -10.85 3.55 2.72
C VAL A 38 -10.00 2.28 2.91
N PRO A 39 -10.22 1.49 3.98
CA PRO A 39 -9.51 0.24 4.20
C PRO A 39 -9.80 -0.78 3.10
N MET A 40 -8.77 -1.40 2.54
CA MET A 40 -8.88 -2.40 1.47
C MET A 40 -8.61 -3.81 2.01
N ASN A 41 -9.42 -4.79 1.62
CA ASN A 41 -9.13 -6.18 1.90
C ASN A 41 -7.84 -6.58 1.15
N CYS A 42 -6.92 -7.29 1.82
CA CYS A 42 -5.69 -7.77 1.20
C CYS A 42 -5.93 -8.63 -0.05
N SER A 43 -7.11 -9.28 -0.19
CA SER A 43 -7.48 -10.04 -1.38
C SER A 43 -7.55 -9.20 -2.66
N LYS A 44 -7.77 -7.87 -2.55
CA LYS A 44 -7.80 -6.97 -3.71
C LYS A 44 -6.46 -6.91 -4.45
N PHE A 45 -5.37 -7.32 -3.82
CA PHE A 45 -4.04 -7.27 -4.42
C PHE A 45 -3.60 -8.57 -5.10
N LEU A 46 -4.41 -9.64 -5.06
CA LEU A 46 -4.05 -10.99 -5.55
C LEU A 46 -3.62 -11.02 -7.03
N ASP A 47 -4.07 -10.07 -7.84
CA ASP A 47 -3.67 -9.94 -9.24
C ASP A 47 -2.19 -9.55 -9.42
N LEU A 48 -1.54 -9.02 -8.38
CA LEU A 48 -0.13 -8.63 -8.41
C LEU A 48 0.83 -9.81 -8.10
N GLY A 49 0.31 -10.96 -7.67
CA GLY A 49 1.14 -12.15 -7.41
C GLY A 49 0.56 -13.13 -6.40
N SER A 50 1.34 -14.16 -6.06
CA SER A 50 0.89 -15.20 -5.13
C SER A 50 0.61 -14.67 -3.72
N LYS A 51 -0.25 -15.39 -2.97
CA LYS A 51 -0.60 -15.05 -1.58
C LYS A 51 0.63 -14.87 -0.67
N THR A 52 1.62 -15.75 -0.79
CA THR A 52 2.87 -15.65 0.00
C THR A 52 3.66 -14.41 -0.36
N ASN A 53 3.77 -14.11 -1.67
CA ASN A 53 4.49 -12.93 -2.14
C ASN A 53 3.82 -11.63 -1.66
N LEU A 54 2.51 -11.52 -1.80
CA LEU A 54 1.78 -10.34 -1.33
C LEU A 54 1.83 -10.15 0.17
N SER A 55 1.78 -11.26 0.93
CA SER A 55 1.95 -11.19 2.38
C SER A 55 3.29 -10.56 2.75
N TYR A 56 4.36 -10.86 2.00
CA TYR A 56 5.66 -10.24 2.16
C TYR A 56 5.65 -8.74 1.80
N HIS A 57 5.12 -8.35 0.64
CA HIS A 57 5.05 -6.93 0.24
C HIS A 57 4.22 -6.09 1.23
N LEU A 58 3.06 -6.59 1.66
CA LEU A 58 2.20 -5.93 2.65
C LEU A 58 2.88 -5.83 4.02
N ALA A 59 3.60 -6.87 4.45
CA ALA A 59 4.38 -6.83 5.68
C ALA A 59 5.49 -5.77 5.62
N LYS A 60 6.23 -5.67 4.50
CA LYS A 60 7.27 -4.65 4.32
C LYS A 60 6.72 -3.22 4.34
N LEU A 61 5.59 -2.99 3.67
CA LEU A 61 4.91 -1.68 3.72
C LEU A 61 4.45 -1.32 5.14
N ARG A 62 3.90 -2.28 5.89
CA ARG A 62 3.51 -2.11 7.29
C ARG A 62 4.72 -1.81 8.18
N GLU A 63 5.80 -2.57 8.04
CA GLU A 63 7.04 -2.42 8.83
C GLU A 63 7.73 -1.07 8.58
N ALA A 64 7.66 -0.57 7.35
CA ALA A 64 8.12 0.78 7.01
C ALA A 64 7.20 1.89 7.53
N GLY A 65 6.00 1.54 8.03
CA GLY A 65 5.00 2.51 8.47
C GLY A 65 4.22 3.18 7.35
N VAL A 66 4.33 2.69 6.11
CA VAL A 66 3.58 3.22 4.96
C VAL A 66 2.10 2.83 5.05
N THR A 67 1.83 1.60 5.49
CA THR A 67 0.47 1.11 5.67
C THR A 67 0.20 0.70 7.12
N ARG A 68 -1.08 0.65 7.47
CA ARG A 68 -1.61 0.01 8.67
C ARG A 68 -2.33 -1.26 8.22
N THR A 69 -2.26 -2.30 9.05
CA THR A 69 -3.02 -3.54 8.83
C THR A 69 -3.79 -3.90 10.09
N GLU A 70 -5.09 -4.10 9.93
CA GLU A 70 -6.00 -4.45 11.00
C GLU A 70 -6.72 -5.76 10.65
N ALA A 71 -6.87 -6.64 11.64
CA ALA A 71 -7.61 -7.89 11.48
C ALA A 71 -9.09 -7.64 11.77
N VAL A 72 -9.95 -7.89 10.78
CA VAL A 72 -11.40 -7.77 10.89
C VAL A 72 -12.01 -9.12 10.54
N GLY A 73 -12.32 -9.92 11.57
CA GLY A 73 -12.68 -11.33 11.40
C GLY A 73 -11.53 -12.14 10.79
N THR A 74 -11.80 -12.81 9.67
CA THR A 74 -10.79 -13.55 8.88
C THR A 74 -10.06 -12.66 7.86
N ASN A 75 -10.48 -11.42 7.69
CA ASN A 75 -9.93 -10.49 6.72
C ASN A 75 -8.82 -9.63 7.33
N ARG A 76 -7.87 -9.23 6.47
CA ARG A 76 -6.88 -8.20 6.79
C ARG A 76 -7.21 -6.95 5.99
N MET A 77 -7.52 -5.88 6.70
CA MET A 77 -7.82 -4.57 6.12
C MET A 77 -6.55 -3.73 6.12
N ILE A 78 -6.22 -3.18 4.95
CA ILE A 78 -5.00 -2.41 4.69
C ILE A 78 -5.39 -0.96 4.42
N THR A 79 -4.78 -0.04 5.16
CA THR A 79 -5.02 1.40 5.00
C THR A 79 -3.69 2.11 4.81
N LEU A 80 -3.63 3.05 3.86
CA LEU A 80 -2.48 3.94 3.70
C LEU A 80 -2.41 4.91 4.87
N ARG A 81 -1.23 5.07 5.49
CA ARG A 81 -1.02 6.01 6.59
C ARG A 81 -0.70 7.42 6.06
N ARG A 82 -1.60 7.93 5.21
CA ARG A 82 -1.43 9.18 4.45
C ARG A 82 -1.05 10.35 5.36
N ASP A 83 -1.85 10.61 6.39
CA ASP A 83 -1.65 11.74 7.31
C ASP A 83 -0.32 11.69 8.06
N ASP A 84 0.12 10.49 8.44
CA ASP A 84 1.41 10.31 9.11
C ASP A 84 2.58 10.59 8.15
N LEU A 85 2.49 10.10 6.92
CA LEU A 85 3.51 10.31 5.89
C LEU A 85 3.57 11.78 5.47
N ASP A 86 2.44 12.45 5.28
CA ASP A 86 2.41 13.87 4.91
C ASP A 86 2.94 14.77 6.03
N ARG A 87 2.65 14.43 7.29
CA ARG A 87 3.22 15.15 8.45
C ARG A 87 4.73 14.99 8.55
N ARG A 88 5.26 13.80 8.24
CA ARG A 88 6.69 13.48 8.35
C ARG A 88 7.50 13.93 7.14
N PHE A 89 6.95 13.80 5.94
CA PHE A 89 7.60 14.04 4.66
C PHE A 89 6.62 14.76 3.70
N PRO A 90 6.33 16.05 3.94
CA PRO A 90 5.34 16.78 3.16
C PRO A 90 5.60 16.71 1.65
N GLY A 91 4.58 16.36 0.86
CA GLY A 91 4.63 16.31 -0.60
C GLY A 91 5.39 15.11 -1.20
N LEU A 92 6.04 14.27 -0.39
CA LEU A 92 6.77 13.10 -0.88
C LEU A 92 5.83 12.13 -1.60
N LEU A 93 4.74 11.76 -0.93
CA LEU A 93 3.86 10.71 -1.42
C LEU A 93 3.14 11.15 -2.70
N ASP A 94 2.70 12.41 -2.77
CA ASP A 94 2.12 12.98 -3.99
C ASP A 94 3.10 12.96 -5.15
N SER A 95 4.36 13.37 -4.92
CA SER A 95 5.39 13.38 -5.95
C SER A 95 5.66 11.97 -6.49
N VAL A 96 5.76 10.99 -5.58
CA VAL A 96 5.99 9.58 -5.93
C VAL A 96 4.80 9.00 -6.70
N ILE A 97 3.58 9.24 -6.24
CA ILE A 97 2.36 8.73 -6.89
C ILE A 97 2.17 9.36 -8.28
N ALA A 98 2.40 10.66 -8.41
CA ALA A 98 2.32 11.37 -9.69
C ALA A 98 3.33 10.80 -10.69
N ALA A 99 4.60 10.66 -10.29
CA ALA A 99 5.63 10.06 -11.14
C ALA A 99 5.33 8.60 -11.50
N ALA A 100 4.71 7.84 -10.59
CA ALA A 100 4.29 6.46 -10.83
C ALA A 100 3.04 6.33 -11.73
N GLY A 101 2.26 7.41 -11.93
CA GLY A 101 1.10 7.41 -12.82
C GLY A 101 1.47 7.22 -14.29
N ASP A 102 2.65 7.73 -14.67
CA ASP A 102 3.15 7.71 -16.04
C ASP A 102 3.98 6.46 -16.37
N ASP A 103 4.31 5.64 -15.36
CA ASP A 103 5.16 4.46 -15.50
C ASP A 103 4.36 3.22 -15.92
N LYS A 104 4.45 2.90 -17.22
CA LYS A 104 3.81 1.73 -17.85
C LYS A 104 4.39 0.39 -17.39
N ALA A 105 5.53 0.37 -16.71
CA ALA A 105 6.13 -0.85 -16.20
C ALA A 105 5.51 -1.32 -14.87
N LEU A 106 4.71 -0.46 -14.22
CA LEU A 106 4.09 -0.81 -12.95
C LEU A 106 2.87 -1.72 -13.15
N PRO A 107 2.75 -2.81 -12.35
CA PRO A 107 1.58 -3.66 -12.41
C PRO A 107 0.32 -2.90 -11.93
N MET A 108 -0.86 -3.35 -12.36
CA MET A 108 -2.14 -2.73 -11.98
C MET A 108 -2.92 -3.62 -11.02
N VAL A 109 -3.53 -2.98 -10.02
CA VAL A 109 -4.48 -3.63 -9.10
C VAL A 109 -5.86 -3.60 -9.74
N GLY A 110 -6.53 -4.75 -9.87
CA GLY A 110 -7.92 -4.81 -10.29
C GLY A 110 -8.16 -4.64 -11.80
N ALA A 111 -7.27 -5.14 -12.66
CA ALA A 111 -7.54 -5.22 -14.10
C ALA A 111 -8.77 -6.09 -14.44
N ALA A 112 -9.31 -6.84 -13.47
CA ALA A 112 -10.45 -7.75 -13.62
C ALA A 112 -11.79 -7.21 -13.08
N GLU A 113 -11.94 -5.90 -12.78
CA GLU A 113 -13.28 -5.32 -12.49
C GLU A 113 -14.04 -4.88 -13.77
N ILE A 114 -14.01 -5.71 -14.82
CA ILE A 114 -15.03 -5.73 -15.87
C ILE A 114 -15.56 -7.15 -15.97
N GLU A 115 -16.53 -7.46 -15.10
CA GLU A 115 -17.66 -8.38 -15.29
C GLU A 115 -18.20 -8.73 -13.90
N ILE A 116 -19.16 -7.94 -13.44
CA ILE A 116 -20.27 -8.49 -12.67
C ILE A 116 -21.53 -7.95 -13.33
N GLY A 117 -21.94 -8.67 -14.37
CA GLY A 117 -23.29 -8.58 -14.88
C GLY A 117 -24.26 -9.07 -13.81
N ALA A 118 -25.27 -8.26 -13.55
CA ALA A 118 -26.62 -8.68 -13.24
C ALA A 118 -27.56 -7.67 -13.91
#